data_AF-A0A7X4H7G3-F1
#
_entry.id   AF-A0A7X4H7G3-F1
#
_cell.length_a   1.000
_cell.length_b   1.000
_cell.length_c   1.000
_cell.angle_alpha   90.00
_cell.angle_beta   90.00
_cell.angle_gamma   90.00
#
_symmetry.space_group_name_H-M   'P 1'
#
loop_
_entity.id
_entity.type
_entity.pdbx_description
1 polymer ?
#
loop_
_entity_poly.entity_id
_entity_poly.type
_entity_poly.pdbx_seq_one_letter_code
_entity_poly.pdbx_strand_id
1 'polypeptide(L)'
;RLRRSQPAPVAVVAPAGTDGAAALRQLAGLWGLTLTTGDPCQTAARANLRCLQAKGSIEDVRLLDRPAMLRLHDDPAAPNYVLLTALDDGKATIVAAGGKPQTLSVEALAARYDGEFATFWRAPKAWRDEVRSGDQGPDVDWLAKRLSQIYDLKKPHENQPLDAVLRKRLTEFQTAQNLKADGVAGPKTFIRLYQLGGVQEPRLR
;
A
#
# COMPACT_ATOMS: atom_id res chain seq x y z
N ARG A 1 17.06 53.73 -18.03
CA ARG A 1 16.66 52.67 -17.08
C ARG A 1 16.70 51.33 -17.81
N LEU A 2 17.80 50.60 -17.71
CA LEU A 2 17.95 49.26 -18.31
C LEU A 2 17.21 48.24 -17.44
N ARG A 3 16.09 47.68 -17.93
CA ARG A 3 15.46 46.52 -17.30
C ARG A 3 16.25 45.28 -17.71
N ARG A 4 16.96 44.68 -16.73
CA ARG A 4 17.56 43.36 -16.86
C ARG A 4 16.44 42.32 -17.02
N SER A 5 16.44 41.61 -18.14
CA SER A 5 15.61 40.42 -18.34
C SER A 5 16.11 39.32 -17.39
N GLN A 6 15.23 38.82 -16.51
CA GLN A 6 15.51 37.62 -15.72
C GLN A 6 15.39 36.38 -16.61
N PRO A 7 16.32 35.41 -16.54
CA PRO A 7 16.13 34.13 -17.19
C PRO A 7 14.99 33.37 -16.50
N ALA A 8 14.11 32.76 -17.29
CA ALA A 8 13.05 31.89 -16.80
C ALA A 8 13.68 30.69 -16.04
N PRO A 9 13.02 30.18 -14.98
CA PRO A 9 13.50 28.99 -14.30
C PRO A 9 13.50 27.83 -15.30
N VAL A 10 14.68 27.27 -15.53
CA VAL A 10 14.83 26.04 -16.29
C VAL A 10 14.15 24.96 -15.47
N ALA A 11 13.00 24.46 -15.95
CA ALA A 11 12.35 23.32 -15.37
C ALA A 11 13.34 22.14 -15.46
N VAL A 12 13.88 21.73 -14.32
CA VAL A 12 14.65 20.49 -14.22
C VAL A 12 13.63 19.37 -14.42
N VAL A 13 13.55 18.87 -15.64
CA VAL A 13 12.84 17.62 -15.94
C VAL A 13 13.65 16.53 -15.25
N ALA A 14 13.17 16.10 -14.07
CA ALA A 14 13.66 14.88 -13.45
C ALA A 14 13.49 13.74 -14.48
N PRO A 15 14.48 12.86 -14.68
CA PRO A 15 14.30 11.73 -15.56
C PRO A 15 13.13 10.90 -15.02
N ALA A 16 12.11 10.72 -15.85
CA ALA A 16 10.94 9.94 -15.51
C ALA A 16 11.32 8.47 -15.31
N GLY A 17 11.50 8.07 -14.04
CA GLY A 17 11.08 6.81 -13.44
C GLY A 17 10.95 5.56 -14.31
N THR A 18 11.96 5.15 -15.07
CA THR A 18 11.95 3.86 -15.77
C THR A 18 11.99 2.68 -14.81
N ASP A 19 12.77 2.78 -13.73
CA ASP A 19 13.00 1.66 -12.82
C ASP A 19 11.82 1.45 -11.85
N GLY A 20 11.30 2.52 -11.25
CA GLY A 20 10.14 2.44 -10.37
C GLY A 20 8.86 2.00 -11.10
N ALA A 21 8.62 2.53 -12.31
CA ALA A 21 7.47 2.11 -13.10
C ALA A 21 7.61 0.66 -13.59
N ALA A 22 8.81 0.23 -13.99
CA ALA A 22 9.07 -1.17 -14.35
C ALA A 22 8.87 -2.11 -13.16
N ALA A 23 9.39 -1.76 -11.97
CA ALA A 23 9.20 -2.53 -10.75
C ALA A 23 7.70 -2.61 -10.37
N LEU A 24 6.93 -1.52 -10.45
CA LEU A 24 5.48 -1.57 -10.23
C LEU A 24 4.75 -2.46 -11.25
N ARG A 25 5.16 -2.48 -12.53
CA ARG A 25 4.59 -3.40 -13.53
C ARG A 25 4.91 -4.85 -13.20
N GLN A 26 6.14 -5.15 -12.77
CA GLN A 26 6.53 -6.48 -12.32
C GLN A 26 5.74 -6.88 -11.06
N LEU A 27 5.54 -5.95 -10.12
CA LEU A 27 4.73 -6.17 -8.93
C LEU A 27 3.28 -6.49 -9.29
N ALA A 28 2.69 -5.78 -10.26
CA ALA A 28 1.34 -6.05 -10.74
C ALA A 28 1.20 -7.47 -11.32
N GLY A 29 2.28 -8.01 -11.90
CA GLY A 29 2.34 -9.41 -12.35
C GLY A 29 2.10 -10.42 -11.22
N LEU A 30 2.58 -10.15 -10.00
CA LEU A 30 2.30 -10.98 -8.82
C LEU A 30 0.82 -10.96 -8.42
N TRP A 31 0.08 -9.93 -8.85
CA TRP A 31 -1.36 -9.77 -8.67
C TRP A 31 -2.17 -10.27 -9.88
N GLY A 32 -1.52 -10.92 -10.85
CA GLY A 32 -2.14 -11.44 -12.07
C GLY A 32 -2.50 -10.37 -13.10
N LEU A 33 -1.90 -9.18 -13.03
CA LEU A 33 -2.11 -8.11 -14.00
C LEU A 33 -0.86 -7.85 -14.84
N THR A 34 -1.04 -7.80 -16.16
CA THR A 34 -0.01 -7.35 -17.10
C THR A 34 -0.27 -5.90 -17.47
N LEU A 35 0.60 -4.99 -17.02
CA LEU A 35 0.51 -3.56 -17.29
C LEU A 35 1.58 -3.17 -18.31
N THR A 36 1.20 -2.58 -19.44
CA THR A 36 2.12 -2.29 -20.55
C THR A 36 2.39 -0.81 -20.76
N THR A 37 1.38 0.05 -20.62
CA THR A 37 1.48 1.50 -20.90
C THR A 37 0.89 2.34 -19.77
N GLY A 38 1.25 3.62 -19.75
CA GLY A 38 0.77 4.59 -18.75
C GLY A 38 1.40 4.43 -17.36
N ASP A 39 0.86 5.20 -16.42
CA ASP A 39 1.18 5.09 -15.00
C ASP A 39 0.67 3.75 -14.43
N PRO A 40 1.53 2.91 -13.82
CA PRO A 40 1.14 1.59 -13.33
C PRO A 40 0.03 1.65 -12.27
N CYS A 41 0.07 2.60 -11.34
CA CYS A 41 -0.93 2.71 -10.28
C CYS A 41 -2.32 3.10 -10.83
N GLN A 42 -2.38 4.07 -11.75
CA GLN A 42 -3.62 4.47 -12.42
C GLN A 42 -4.18 3.36 -13.31
N THR A 43 -3.31 2.64 -14.02
CA THR A 43 -3.71 1.55 -14.91
C THR A 43 -4.22 0.35 -14.11
N ALA A 44 -3.53 -0.03 -13.03
CA ALA A 44 -3.97 -1.06 -12.09
C ALA A 44 -5.34 -0.75 -11.46
N ALA A 45 -5.60 0.53 -11.15
CA ALA A 45 -6.88 0.94 -10.56
C ALA A 45 -8.09 0.62 -11.46
N ARG A 46 -7.93 0.62 -12.78
CA ARG A 46 -8.98 0.23 -13.74
C ARG A 46 -9.37 -1.26 -13.62
N ALA A 47 -8.48 -2.08 -13.07
CA ALA A 47 -8.70 -3.49 -12.77
C ALA A 47 -9.02 -3.75 -11.28
N ASN A 48 -9.51 -2.73 -10.56
CA ASN A 48 -9.80 -2.77 -9.13
C ASN A 48 -8.60 -3.14 -8.25
N LEU A 49 -7.38 -2.78 -8.68
CA LEU A 49 -6.16 -2.93 -7.91
C LEU A 49 -5.59 -1.55 -7.57
N ARG A 50 -5.68 -1.18 -6.30
CA ARG A 50 -5.24 0.13 -5.80
C ARG A 50 -3.77 0.08 -5.40
N CYS A 51 -3.10 1.20 -5.60
CA CYS A 51 -1.70 1.41 -5.22
C CYS A 51 -1.67 2.11 -3.85
N LEU A 52 -0.97 1.54 -2.88
CA LEU A 52 -0.56 2.24 -1.67
C LEU A 52 0.92 2.59 -1.83
N GLN A 53 1.25 3.88 -1.90
CA GLN A 53 2.63 4.38 -1.79
C GLN A 53 2.75 5.06 -0.43
N ALA A 54 3.73 4.66 0.38
CA ALA A 54 3.84 5.13 1.75
C ALA A 54 5.28 5.08 2.25
N LYS A 55 5.50 5.80 3.36
CA LYS A 55 6.68 5.63 4.21
C LYS A 55 6.39 4.65 5.34
N GLY A 56 7.39 3.88 5.72
CA GLY A 56 7.30 2.90 6.80
C GLY A 56 8.59 2.12 6.98
N SER A 57 8.65 1.35 8.05
CA SER A 57 9.69 0.35 8.33
C SER A 57 9.42 -0.97 7.59
N ILE A 58 10.36 -1.91 7.61
CA ILE A 58 10.10 -3.29 7.15
C ILE A 58 8.96 -3.94 7.95
N GLU A 59 8.80 -3.58 9.23
CA GLU A 59 7.67 -4.07 10.05
C GLU A 59 6.32 -3.52 9.61
N ASP A 60 6.26 -2.27 9.11
CA ASP A 60 5.04 -1.76 8.46
C ASP A 60 4.69 -2.57 7.21
N VAL A 61 5.68 -2.96 6.41
CA VAL A 61 5.47 -3.79 5.21
C VAL A 61 5.03 -5.21 5.62
N ARG A 62 5.67 -5.80 6.63
CA ARG A 62 5.28 -7.09 7.23
C ARG A 62 3.84 -7.09 7.70
N LEU A 63 3.42 -6.02 8.37
CA LEU A 63 2.06 -5.88 8.87
C LEU A 63 1.02 -5.89 7.74
N LEU A 64 1.34 -5.31 6.59
CA LEU A 64 0.46 -5.33 5.41
C LEU A 64 0.43 -6.69 4.72
N ASP A 65 1.50 -7.49 4.86
CA ASP A 65 1.60 -8.86 4.34
C ASP A 65 1.22 -8.93 2.85
N ARG A 66 1.79 -8.01 2.06
CA ARG A 66 1.62 -7.96 0.61
C ARG A 66 2.99 -7.83 -0.05
N PRO A 67 3.20 -8.46 -1.22
CA PRO A 67 4.37 -8.16 -2.04
C PRO A 67 4.47 -6.66 -2.27
N ALA A 68 5.67 -6.11 -2.09
CA ALA A 68 5.89 -4.68 -2.11
C ALA A 68 7.11 -4.34 -2.95
N MET A 69 7.05 -3.21 -3.65
CA MET A 69 8.22 -2.56 -4.19
C MET A 69 8.88 -1.74 -3.07
N LEU A 70 10.16 -1.98 -2.81
CA LEU A 70 10.96 -1.22 -1.86
C LEU A 70 11.95 -0.35 -2.64
N ARG A 71 12.20 0.86 -2.13
CA ARG A 71 13.31 1.70 -2.58
C ARG A 71 14.51 1.47 -1.66
N LEU A 72 15.65 1.14 -2.27
CA LEU A 72 16.92 0.90 -1.58
C LEU A 72 17.89 2.06 -1.85
N HIS A 73 18.78 2.32 -0.90
CA HIS A 73 19.79 3.38 -0.95
C HIS A 73 21.21 2.87 -1.23
N ASP A 74 21.33 1.73 -1.90
CA ASP A 74 22.63 1.07 -2.13
C ASP A 74 23.55 1.81 -3.11
N ASP A 75 22.95 2.52 -4.07
CA ASP A 75 23.67 3.26 -5.10
C ASP A 75 23.40 4.77 -4.92
N PRO A 76 24.44 5.57 -4.61
CA PRO A 76 24.32 7.03 -4.52
C PRO A 76 23.92 7.69 -5.85
N ALA A 77 24.14 7.03 -6.98
CA ALA A 77 23.89 7.57 -8.32
C ALA A 77 22.46 7.35 -8.81
N ALA A 78 21.74 6.32 -8.32
CA ALA A 78 20.36 6.05 -8.69
C ALA A 78 19.60 5.23 -7.63
N PRO A 79 18.32 5.55 -7.34
CA PRO A 79 17.52 4.73 -6.44
C PRO A 79 17.29 3.35 -7.04
N ASN A 80 17.61 2.31 -6.27
CA ASN A 80 17.42 0.92 -6.70
C ASN A 80 16.07 0.40 -6.18
N TYR A 81 15.22 -0.07 -7.08
CA TYR A 81 13.91 -0.64 -6.74
C TYR A 81 13.96 -2.17 -6.80
N VAL A 82 13.48 -2.81 -5.72
CA VAL A 82 13.36 -4.27 -5.65
C VAL A 82 11.96 -4.65 -5.22
N LEU A 83 11.51 -5.84 -5.63
CA LEU A 83 10.29 -6.44 -5.10
C LEU A 83 10.60 -7.32 -3.92
N LEU A 84 10.02 -7.03 -2.76
CA LEU A 84 9.90 -7.96 -1.65
C LEU A 84 8.78 -8.95 -1.96
N THR A 85 9.13 -10.24 -2.03
CA THR A 85 8.20 -11.32 -2.45
C THR A 85 7.99 -12.39 -1.38
N ALA A 86 8.88 -12.46 -0.40
CA ALA A 86 8.76 -13.28 0.80
C ALA A 86 9.40 -12.54 1.97
N LEU A 87 8.83 -12.70 3.17
CA LEU A 87 9.35 -12.12 4.40
C LEU A 87 8.93 -12.98 5.60
N ASP A 88 9.90 -13.63 6.24
CA ASP A 88 9.74 -14.35 7.50
C ASP A 88 10.51 -13.63 8.62
N ASP A 89 10.60 -14.21 9.82
CA ASP A 89 11.21 -13.56 10.99
C ASP A 89 12.71 -13.25 10.83
N GLY A 90 13.43 -13.97 9.95
CA GLY A 90 14.88 -13.81 9.77
C GLY A 90 15.33 -13.57 8.33
N LYS A 91 14.49 -13.85 7.34
CA LYS A 91 14.84 -13.77 5.91
C LYS A 91 13.82 -12.97 5.11
N ALA A 92 14.34 -12.27 4.11
CA ALA A 92 13.58 -11.62 3.06
C ALA A 92 14.01 -12.18 1.70
N THR A 93 13.06 -12.34 0.76
CA THR A 93 13.39 -12.62 -0.64
C THR A 93 13.03 -11.43 -1.50
N ILE A 94 14.05 -10.87 -2.16
CA ILE A 94 13.94 -9.74 -3.06
C ILE A 94 14.17 -10.14 -4.51
N VAL A 95 13.55 -9.41 -5.43
CA VAL A 95 13.73 -9.57 -6.88
C VAL A 95 13.96 -8.19 -7.50
N ALA A 96 15.14 -7.96 -8.06
CA ALA A 96 15.39 -6.77 -8.87
C ALA A 96 14.69 -6.88 -10.23
N ALA A 97 14.51 -5.75 -10.93
CA ALA A 97 13.89 -5.73 -12.25
C ALA A 97 14.58 -6.71 -13.22
N GLY A 98 13.84 -7.70 -13.72
CA GLY A 98 14.37 -8.74 -14.62
C GLY A 98 15.40 -9.70 -14.00
N GLY A 99 15.65 -9.60 -12.69
CA GLY A 99 16.61 -10.43 -11.95
C GLY A 99 16.02 -11.75 -11.44
N LYS A 100 16.89 -12.60 -10.90
CA LYS A 100 16.49 -13.81 -10.16
C LYS A 100 16.18 -13.47 -8.69
N PRO A 101 15.35 -14.27 -8.00
CA PRO A 101 15.16 -14.13 -6.56
C PRO A 101 16.46 -14.24 -5.78
N GLN A 102 16.64 -13.36 -4.80
CA GLN A 102 17.77 -13.33 -3.86
C GLN A 102 17.23 -13.32 -2.44
N THR A 103 17.74 -14.22 -1.59
CA THR A 103 17.39 -14.27 -0.17
C THR A 103 18.52 -13.66 0.67
N LEU A 104 18.15 -12.75 1.56
CA LEU A 104 19.03 -12.07 2.50
C LEU A 104 18.40 -12.01 3.88
N SER A 105 19.17 -11.66 4.91
CA SER A 105 18.59 -11.47 6.24
C SER A 105 17.73 -10.21 6.27
N VAL A 106 16.74 -10.16 7.18
CA VAL A 106 15.89 -8.97 7.34
C VAL A 106 16.74 -7.77 7.75
N GLU A 107 17.76 -7.95 8.57
CA GLU A 107 18.68 -6.89 8.99
C GLU A 107 19.48 -6.34 7.80
N ALA A 108 19.96 -7.22 6.93
CA ALA A 108 20.68 -6.82 5.72
C ALA A 108 19.77 -6.03 4.76
N LEU A 109 18.49 -6.39 4.66
CA LEU A 109 17.51 -5.62 3.89
C LEU A 109 17.23 -4.26 4.55
N ALA A 110 16.98 -4.26 5.87
CA ALA A 110 16.66 -3.05 6.63
C ALA A 110 17.80 -2.02 6.59
N ALA A 111 19.05 -2.46 6.60
CA ALA A 111 20.24 -1.60 6.49
C ALA A 111 20.39 -0.91 5.11
N ARG A 112 19.64 -1.36 4.11
CA ARG A 112 19.66 -0.86 2.72
C ARG A 112 18.37 -0.13 2.34
N TYR A 113 17.34 -0.25 3.17
CA TYR A 113 16.00 0.25 2.92
C TYR A 113 15.87 1.71 3.35
N ASP A 114 15.37 2.57 2.46
CA ASP A 114 15.25 4.01 2.73
C ASP A 114 13.93 4.44 3.39
N GLY A 115 13.06 3.49 3.67
CA GLY A 115 11.76 3.74 4.31
C GLY A 115 10.61 4.04 3.35
N GLU A 116 10.78 3.96 2.03
CA GLU A 116 9.71 4.15 1.05
C GLU A 116 9.31 2.85 0.35
N PHE A 117 8.02 2.53 0.37
CA PHE A 117 7.49 1.35 -0.32
C PHE A 117 6.22 1.66 -1.11
N ALA A 118 5.94 0.79 -2.08
CA ALA A 118 4.64 0.70 -2.72
C ALA A 118 4.12 -0.74 -2.68
N THR A 119 2.83 -0.91 -2.43
CA THR A 119 2.15 -2.21 -2.58
C THR A 119 0.85 -2.04 -3.34
N PHE A 120 0.40 -3.10 -3.99
CA PHE A 120 -0.97 -3.17 -4.46
C PHE A 120 -1.89 -3.79 -3.39
N TRP A 121 -3.19 -3.54 -3.53
CA TRP A 121 -4.25 -4.15 -2.73
C TRP A 121 -5.62 -4.01 -3.42
N ARG A 122 -6.58 -4.88 -3.10
CA ARG A 122 -7.95 -4.74 -3.63
C ARG A 122 -8.81 -3.92 -2.69
N ALA A 123 -9.49 -2.93 -3.24
CA ALA A 123 -10.48 -2.16 -2.52
C ALA A 123 -11.90 -2.69 -2.78
N PRO A 124 -12.86 -2.42 -1.87
CA PRO A 124 -14.28 -2.58 -2.18
C PRO A 124 -14.66 -1.70 -3.38
N LYS A 125 -15.66 -2.14 -4.17
CA LYS A 125 -16.08 -1.45 -5.40
C LYS A 125 -16.44 0.03 -5.19
N ALA A 126 -16.99 0.38 -4.03
CA ALA A 126 -17.44 1.74 -3.70
C ALA A 126 -16.43 2.57 -2.87
N TRP A 127 -15.16 2.17 -2.85
CA TRP A 127 -14.13 2.82 -2.04
C TRP A 127 -13.83 4.27 -2.45
N ARG A 128 -13.81 5.18 -1.46
CA ARG A 128 -13.63 6.64 -1.62
C ARG A 128 -12.28 7.20 -1.10
N ASP A 129 -11.23 6.38 -1.09
CA ASP A 129 -9.90 6.65 -0.51
C ASP A 129 -9.79 6.55 1.01
N GLU A 130 -10.76 7.09 1.76
CA GLU A 130 -10.86 6.91 3.22
C GLU A 130 -12.32 6.98 3.69
N VAL A 131 -12.65 6.25 4.75
CA VAL A 131 -13.93 6.37 5.47
C VAL A 131 -13.70 7.06 6.82
N ARG A 132 -14.42 8.17 7.05
CA ARG A 132 -14.27 9.08 8.18
C ARG A 132 -15.59 9.26 8.93
N SER A 133 -15.53 9.86 10.12
CA SER A 133 -16.72 10.08 10.98
C SER A 133 -17.87 10.72 10.20
N GLY A 134 -19.06 10.14 10.29
CA GLY A 134 -20.25 10.62 9.59
C GLY A 134 -20.38 10.17 8.14
N ASP A 135 -19.35 9.59 7.52
CA ASP A 135 -19.49 8.99 6.19
C ASP A 135 -20.52 7.86 6.21
N GLN A 136 -21.27 7.74 5.11
CA GLN A 136 -22.32 6.74 4.92
C GLN A 136 -22.22 6.19 3.51
N GLY A 137 -22.58 4.92 3.32
CA GLY A 137 -22.63 4.27 2.01
C GLY A 137 -22.02 2.87 2.00
N PRO A 138 -21.87 2.26 0.81
CA PRO A 138 -21.55 0.83 0.72
C PRO A 138 -20.17 0.44 1.25
N ASP A 139 -19.19 1.35 1.27
CA ASP A 139 -17.88 1.16 1.88
C ASP A 139 -17.92 1.20 3.42
N VAL A 140 -18.80 2.03 4.00
CA VAL A 140 -19.10 2.05 5.45
C VAL A 140 -19.84 0.78 5.86
N ASP A 141 -20.83 0.34 5.07
CA ASP A 141 -21.55 -0.91 5.32
C ASP A 141 -20.60 -2.12 5.26
N TRP A 142 -19.70 -2.12 4.28
CA TRP A 142 -18.65 -3.14 4.18
C TRP A 142 -17.75 -3.15 5.42
N LEU A 143 -17.32 -1.97 5.87
CA LEU A 143 -16.48 -1.81 7.06
C LEU A 143 -17.19 -2.33 8.31
N ALA A 144 -18.44 -1.90 8.54
CA ALA A 144 -19.26 -2.30 9.68
C ALA A 144 -19.47 -3.82 9.71
N LYS A 145 -19.81 -4.41 8.56
CA LYS A 145 -19.98 -5.86 8.42
C LYS A 145 -18.69 -6.60 8.73
N ARG A 146 -17.55 -6.13 8.22
CA ARG A 146 -16.26 -6.78 8.42
C ARG A 146 -15.82 -6.74 9.88
N LEU A 147 -15.94 -5.60 10.54
CA LEU A 147 -15.64 -5.48 11.97
C LEU A 147 -16.57 -6.37 12.81
N SER A 148 -17.85 -6.45 12.45
CA SER A 148 -18.80 -7.33 13.15
C SER A 148 -18.44 -8.81 12.98
N GLN A 149 -17.94 -9.22 11.82
CA GLN A 149 -17.45 -10.59 11.61
C GLN A 149 -16.19 -10.90 12.43
N ILE A 150 -15.23 -9.97 12.49
CA ILE A 150 -13.97 -10.15 13.23
C ILE A 150 -14.22 -10.27 14.73
N TYR A 151 -15.19 -9.52 15.26
CA TYR A 151 -15.52 -9.49 16.69
C TYR A 151 -16.71 -10.36 17.09
N ASP A 152 -17.19 -11.22 16.19
CA ASP A 152 -18.37 -12.09 16.41
C ASP A 152 -19.60 -11.33 16.95
N LEU A 153 -19.90 -10.18 16.34
CA LEU A 153 -21.02 -9.31 16.69
C LEU A 153 -22.21 -9.56 15.75
N LYS A 154 -23.40 -9.12 16.19
CA LYS A 154 -24.60 -9.10 15.35
C LYS A 154 -24.36 -8.34 14.05
N LYS A 155 -24.92 -8.86 12.95
CA LYS A 155 -24.88 -8.20 11.63
C LYS A 155 -25.44 -6.76 11.77
N PRO A 156 -24.70 -5.72 11.33
CA PRO A 156 -25.17 -4.35 11.42
C PRO A 156 -26.29 -4.09 10.41
N HIS A 157 -27.09 -3.06 10.68
CA HIS A 157 -28.00 -2.50 9.69
C HIS A 157 -27.18 -1.81 8.58
N GLU A 158 -27.68 -1.89 7.34
CA GLU A 158 -27.07 -1.21 6.20
C GLU A 158 -27.46 0.27 6.18
N ASN A 159 -26.73 1.05 5.40
CA ASN A 159 -26.87 2.48 5.24
C ASN A 159 -26.82 3.23 6.59
N GLN A 160 -25.96 2.81 7.51
CA GLN A 160 -25.66 3.55 8.73
C GLN A 160 -24.39 4.39 8.53
N PRO A 161 -24.29 5.58 9.12
CA PRO A 161 -23.05 6.34 9.08
C PRO A 161 -21.96 5.67 9.93
N LEU A 162 -20.70 6.08 9.73
CA LEU A 162 -19.61 5.86 10.67
C LEU A 162 -19.86 6.72 11.91
N ASP A 163 -20.80 6.26 12.74
CA ASP A 163 -21.21 6.88 13.99
C ASP A 163 -20.16 6.66 15.10
N ALA A 164 -20.42 7.20 16.29
CA ALA A 164 -19.51 7.09 17.42
C ALA A 164 -19.25 5.64 17.85
N VAL A 165 -20.24 4.75 17.70
CA VAL A 165 -20.14 3.34 18.13
C VAL A 165 -19.27 2.57 17.15
N LEU A 166 -19.52 2.70 15.84
CA LEU A 166 -18.71 2.06 14.82
C LEU A 166 -17.29 2.63 14.78
N ARG A 167 -17.13 3.94 14.97
CA ARG A 167 -15.82 4.58 15.05
C ARG A 167 -15.01 4.06 16.24
N LYS A 168 -15.63 3.89 17.41
CA LYS A 168 -14.94 3.30 18.57
C LYS A 168 -14.40 1.91 18.25
N ARG A 169 -15.22 1.05 17.63
CA ARG A 169 -14.79 -0.30 17.20
C ARG A 169 -13.67 -0.26 16.17
N LEU A 170 -13.73 0.70 15.24
CA LEU A 170 -12.68 0.92 14.27
C LEU A 170 -11.36 1.30 14.95
N THR A 171 -11.37 2.19 15.93
CA THR A 171 -10.19 2.58 16.71
C THR A 171 -9.63 1.41 17.54
N GLU A 172 -10.50 0.59 18.14
CA GLU A 172 -10.11 -0.64 18.84
C GLU A 172 -9.43 -1.63 17.90
N PHE A 173 -10.01 -1.83 16.69
CA PHE A 173 -9.39 -2.63 15.64
C PHE A 173 -8.03 -2.08 15.23
N GLN A 174 -7.92 -0.79 14.93
CA GLN A 174 -6.66 -0.18 14.54
C GLN A 174 -5.58 -0.39 15.62
N THR A 175 -5.93 -0.19 16.90
CA THR A 175 -5.03 -0.43 18.03
C THR A 175 -4.57 -1.88 18.09
N ALA A 176 -5.51 -2.83 18.04
CA ALA A 176 -5.21 -4.27 18.08
C ALA A 176 -4.39 -4.75 16.88
N GLN A 177 -4.44 -4.02 15.76
CA GLN A 177 -3.71 -4.32 14.53
C GLN A 177 -2.44 -3.49 14.35
N ASN A 178 -1.94 -2.80 15.39
CA ASN A 178 -0.75 -1.93 15.32
C ASN A 178 -0.83 -0.89 14.19
N LEU A 179 -2.05 -0.40 13.90
CA LEU A 179 -2.30 0.71 12.99
C LEU A 179 -2.48 2.01 13.77
N LYS A 180 -2.41 3.13 13.06
CA LYS A 180 -2.80 4.43 13.63
C LYS A 180 -4.28 4.40 14.04
N ALA A 181 -4.54 4.54 15.33
CA ALA A 181 -5.86 4.44 15.93
C ALA A 181 -6.62 5.79 15.93
N ASP A 182 -6.84 6.37 14.74
CA ASP A 182 -7.49 7.67 14.58
C ASP A 182 -9.00 7.58 14.28
N GLY A 183 -9.52 6.36 14.09
CA GLY A 183 -10.91 6.14 13.68
C GLY A 183 -11.19 6.58 12.24
N VAL A 184 -10.14 6.68 11.41
CA VAL A 184 -10.23 6.89 9.96
C VAL A 184 -9.78 5.62 9.26
N ALA A 185 -10.67 5.00 8.50
CA ALA A 185 -10.34 3.79 7.77
C ALA A 185 -9.79 4.18 6.40
N GLY A 186 -8.46 4.23 6.26
CA GLY A 186 -7.75 4.38 4.99
C GLY A 186 -7.17 3.06 4.44
N PRO A 187 -6.28 3.11 3.43
CA PRO A 187 -5.76 1.92 2.75
C PRO A 187 -5.16 0.86 3.68
N LYS A 188 -4.28 1.23 4.62
CA LYS A 188 -3.67 0.28 5.56
C LYS A 188 -4.72 -0.46 6.40
N THR A 189 -5.77 0.25 6.83
CA THR A 189 -6.90 -0.33 7.57
C THR A 189 -7.66 -1.35 6.72
N PHE A 190 -7.99 -1.01 5.47
CA PHE A 190 -8.71 -1.94 4.58
C PHE A 190 -7.87 -3.16 4.20
N ILE A 191 -6.56 -3.00 3.98
CA ILE A 191 -5.65 -4.12 3.74
C ILE A 191 -5.72 -5.13 4.90
N ARG A 192 -5.63 -4.66 6.16
CA ARG A 192 -5.73 -5.53 7.35
C ARG A 192 -7.11 -6.18 7.47
N LEU A 193 -8.18 -5.43 7.21
CA LEU A 193 -9.54 -5.97 7.23
C LEU A 193 -9.76 -7.06 6.15
N TYR A 194 -9.17 -6.91 4.97
CA TYR A 194 -9.19 -7.92 3.91
C TYR A 194 -8.40 -9.17 4.29
N GLN A 195 -7.20 -8.98 4.85
CA GLN A 195 -6.31 -10.07 5.28
C GLN A 195 -6.97 -10.94 6.34
N LEU A 196 -7.51 -10.33 7.40
CA LEU A 196 -8.21 -11.05 8.48
C LEU A 196 -9.57 -11.59 8.03
N GLY A 197 -10.13 -11.03 6.97
CA GLY A 197 -11.38 -11.45 6.36
C GLY A 197 -11.26 -12.65 5.41
N GLY A 198 -10.08 -13.22 5.23
CA GLY A 198 -9.83 -14.41 4.40
C GLY A 198 -9.81 -14.17 2.89
N VAL A 199 -9.71 -12.91 2.45
CA VAL A 199 -9.63 -12.59 1.02
C VAL A 199 -8.31 -13.12 0.47
N GLN A 200 -8.39 -13.93 -0.59
CA GLN A 200 -7.19 -14.49 -1.23
C GLN A 200 -6.49 -13.42 -2.06
N GLU A 201 -5.35 -12.96 -1.56
CA GLU A 201 -4.45 -12.01 -2.20
C GLU A 201 -3.01 -12.55 -2.13
N PRO A 202 -2.08 -12.08 -2.98
CA PRO A 202 -0.66 -12.37 -2.82
C PRO A 202 -0.18 -11.93 -1.42
N ARG A 203 0.58 -12.79 -0.75
CA ARG A 203 1.09 -12.57 0.61
C ARG A 203 2.59 -12.80 0.68
N LEU A 204 3.25 -12.16 1.63
CA LEU A 204 4.64 -12.47 1.96
C LEU A 204 4.60 -13.77 2.79
N ARG A 205 5.14 -14.86 2.25
CA ARG A 205 5.23 -16.16 2.93
C ARG A 205 6.67 -16.60 3.05
#